data_AF-A0A2V7YSD6-F1
#
_entry.id   AF-A0A2V7YSD6-F1
#
_cell.length_a   1.000
_cell.length_b   1.000
_cell.length_c   1.000
_cell.angle_alpha   90.00
_cell.angle_beta   90.00
_cell.angle_gamma   90.00
#
_symmetry.space_group_name_H-M   'P 1'
#
loop_
_entity.id
_entity.type
_entity.pdbx_description
1 polymer ?
#
loop_
_entity_poly.entity_id
_entity_poly.type
_entity_poly.pdbx_seq_one_letter_code
_entity_poly.pdbx_strand_id
1 'polypeptide(L)'
;MRRAIVTLLAISLVSGVAYAVDPGRAQGAVVIDGNRIDLNYAYAVGNQKNEVTNRRDDTRVVVTDKPLPDGTKLEDIDYSFPDGTFGMVVCITHDDKVSHIVVQHAKGMYDGGYFDGEPSYSFKRQKNDRGAMTGNVSSRKVKTNTMTFSFDVDFDVAAK
;
A
#
# COMPACT_ATOMS: atom_id res chain seq x y z
N MET A 1 -63.09 -24.23 -13.75
CA MET A 1 -62.73 -22.89 -13.23
C MET A 1 -62.35 -23.00 -11.77
N ARG A 2 -61.08 -22.77 -11.42
CA ARG A 2 -60.60 -22.11 -10.18
C ARG A 2 -59.08 -22.21 -10.14
N ARG A 3 -58.44 -21.08 -10.39
CA ARG A 3 -57.00 -20.84 -10.32
C ARG A 3 -56.66 -20.62 -8.84
N ALA A 4 -55.67 -21.32 -8.29
CA ALA A 4 -55.04 -20.95 -7.04
C ALA A 4 -53.60 -20.51 -7.37
N ILE A 5 -53.37 -19.21 -7.19
CA ILE A 5 -52.10 -18.53 -7.47
C ILE A 5 -51.17 -18.82 -6.29
N VAL A 6 -50.06 -19.52 -6.56
CA VAL A 6 -48.95 -19.67 -5.61
C VAL A 6 -47.95 -18.55 -5.90
N THR A 7 -47.94 -17.53 -5.06
CA THR A 7 -46.94 -16.45 -5.14
C THR A 7 -45.69 -16.89 -4.40
N LEU A 8 -44.71 -17.41 -5.12
CA LEU A 8 -43.39 -17.74 -4.60
C LEU A 8 -42.59 -16.44 -4.39
N LEU A 9 -42.33 -16.06 -3.14
CA LEU A 9 -41.49 -14.92 -2.80
C LEU A 9 -40.01 -15.32 -2.95
N ALA A 10 -39.42 -15.01 -4.12
CA ALA A 10 -37.99 -15.19 -4.34
C ALA A 10 -37.22 -14.10 -3.59
N ILE A 11 -36.63 -14.45 -2.46
CA ILE A 11 -35.67 -13.60 -1.74
C ILE A 11 -34.37 -13.64 -2.54
N SER A 12 -34.15 -12.62 -3.38
CA SER A 12 -32.86 -12.38 -4.03
C SER A 12 -31.85 -11.91 -2.98
N LEU A 13 -31.07 -12.85 -2.46
CA LEU A 13 -29.83 -12.57 -1.74
C LEU A 13 -28.89 -11.84 -2.69
N VAL A 14 -28.81 -10.52 -2.56
CA VAL A 14 -27.73 -9.72 -3.13
C VAL A 14 -26.49 -10.07 -2.32
N SER A 15 -25.80 -11.13 -2.71
CA SER A 15 -24.42 -11.40 -2.29
C SER A 15 -23.57 -10.30 -2.91
N GLY A 16 -23.43 -9.19 -2.19
CA GLY A 16 -22.42 -8.19 -2.49
C GLY A 16 -21.08 -8.90 -2.57
N VAL A 17 -20.41 -8.78 -3.70
CA VAL A 17 -19.06 -9.33 -3.90
C VAL A 17 -18.16 -8.57 -2.94
N ALA A 18 -17.97 -9.12 -1.74
CA ALA A 18 -16.90 -8.71 -0.84
C ALA A 18 -15.60 -9.05 -1.55
N TYR A 19 -15.06 -8.10 -2.31
CA TYR A 19 -13.69 -8.15 -2.77
C TYR A 19 -12.80 -7.92 -1.54
N ALA A 20 -12.68 -8.93 -0.69
CA ALA A 20 -11.58 -9.03 0.24
C ALA A 20 -10.32 -9.04 -0.63
N VAL A 21 -9.60 -7.92 -0.66
CA VAL A 21 -8.27 -7.88 -1.24
C VAL A 21 -7.41 -8.63 -0.23
N ASP A 22 -7.13 -9.91 -0.50
CA ASP A 22 -6.22 -10.66 0.34
C ASP A 22 -4.91 -9.86 0.46
N PRO A 23 -4.52 -9.45 1.68
CA PRO A 23 -3.30 -8.70 1.85
C PRO A 23 -2.12 -9.57 1.43
N GLY A 24 -1.21 -8.96 0.68
CA GLY A 24 0.13 -9.48 0.51
C GLY A 24 0.88 -9.54 1.84
N ARG A 25 2.01 -10.23 1.85
CA ARG A 25 2.89 -10.31 3.01
C ARG A 25 3.95 -9.23 2.91
N ALA A 26 4.28 -8.64 4.06
CA ALA A 26 5.49 -7.87 4.22
C ALA A 26 6.34 -8.47 5.34
N GLN A 27 7.65 -8.30 5.25
CA GLN A 27 8.59 -8.65 6.28
C GLN A 27 9.65 -7.56 6.38
N GLY A 28 9.76 -6.96 7.55
CA GLY A 28 10.70 -5.87 7.77
C GLY A 28 10.15 -4.87 8.77
N ALA A 29 10.81 -3.72 8.84
CA ALA A 29 10.38 -2.66 9.72
C ALA A 29 10.70 -1.29 9.17
N VAL A 30 9.92 -0.32 9.62
CA VAL A 30 10.30 1.08 9.64
C VAL A 30 10.76 1.42 11.06
N VAL A 31 11.86 2.14 11.17
CA VAL A 31 12.37 2.68 12.43
C VAL A 31 12.18 4.19 12.37
N ILE A 32 11.49 4.77 13.35
CA ILE A 32 11.17 6.20 13.42
C ILE A 32 11.61 6.74 14.77
N ASP A 33 12.51 7.72 14.76
CA ASP A 33 13.16 8.29 15.95
C ASP A 33 13.74 7.23 16.90
N GLY A 34 14.22 6.11 16.33
CA GLY A 34 14.76 4.98 17.09
C GLY A 34 13.71 3.95 17.55
N ASN A 35 12.41 4.19 17.32
CA ASN A 35 11.35 3.21 17.60
C ASN A 35 11.12 2.32 16.38
N ARG A 36 11.27 1.01 16.57
CA ARG A 36 11.00 0.01 15.54
C ARG A 36 9.50 -0.29 15.46
N ILE A 37 8.98 -0.32 14.24
CA ILE A 37 7.61 -0.69 13.91
C ILE A 37 7.68 -1.77 12.83
N ASP A 38 7.27 -2.99 13.18
CA ASP A 38 7.25 -4.11 12.24
C ASP A 38 6.10 -3.94 11.25
N LEU A 39 6.38 -4.08 9.96
CA LEU A 39 5.40 -3.98 8.88
C LEU A 39 5.20 -5.37 8.27
N ASN A 40 3.97 -5.88 8.34
CA ASN A 40 3.66 -7.30 8.09
C ASN A 40 2.66 -7.52 6.94
N TYR A 41 2.01 -6.44 6.48
CA TYR A 41 0.96 -6.49 5.47
C TYR A 41 1.34 -5.61 4.29
N ALA A 42 1.10 -6.10 3.08
CA ALA A 42 1.36 -5.36 1.85
C ALA A 42 0.11 -5.30 0.96
N TYR A 43 -0.08 -4.18 0.28
CA TYR A 43 -1.14 -3.94 -0.69
C TYR A 43 -0.52 -3.26 -1.91
N ALA A 44 -1.01 -3.55 -3.12
CA ALA A 44 -0.54 -2.87 -4.32
C ALA A 44 -1.68 -2.47 -5.24
N VAL A 45 -1.58 -1.26 -5.79
CA VAL A 45 -2.45 -0.75 -6.85
C VAL A 45 -1.59 -0.20 -7.98
N GLY A 46 -1.85 -0.67 -9.20
CA GLY A 46 -1.15 -0.23 -10.40
C GLY A 46 -1.76 1.02 -11.02
N ASN A 47 -1.07 1.56 -12.02
CA ASN A 47 -1.53 2.64 -12.90
C ASN A 47 -2.05 3.88 -12.15
N GLN A 48 -1.42 4.21 -11.02
CA GLN A 48 -1.83 5.35 -10.22
C GLN A 48 -1.26 6.64 -10.77
N LYS A 49 -2.07 7.71 -10.69
CA LYS A 49 -1.60 9.06 -10.98
C LYS A 49 -0.72 9.52 -9.81
N ASN A 50 0.52 9.86 -10.12
CA ASN A 50 1.42 10.53 -9.20
C ASN A 50 1.29 12.04 -9.44
N GLU A 51 0.75 12.77 -8.47
CA GLU A 51 0.53 14.22 -8.58
C GLU A 51 1.85 15.01 -8.59
N VAL A 52 2.94 14.46 -8.05
CA VAL A 52 4.26 15.11 -8.02
C VAL A 52 4.95 15.01 -9.38
N THR A 53 4.86 13.85 -10.03
CA THR A 53 5.55 13.58 -11.32
C THR A 53 4.64 13.72 -12.54
N ASN A 54 3.32 13.88 -12.34
CA ASN A 54 2.26 13.79 -13.35
C ASN A 54 2.21 12.46 -14.13
N ARG A 55 2.92 11.43 -13.67
CA ARG A 55 2.90 10.09 -14.24
C ARG A 55 1.61 9.36 -13.87
N ARG A 56 1.24 8.36 -14.67
CA ARG A 56 0.02 7.54 -14.48
C ARG A 56 0.30 6.04 -14.53
N ASP A 57 1.57 5.68 -14.46
CA ASP A 57 2.09 4.34 -14.62
C ASP A 57 2.86 3.89 -13.37
N ASP A 58 2.74 4.64 -12.26
CA ASP A 58 3.32 4.26 -10.99
C ASP A 58 2.51 3.12 -10.36
N THR A 59 3.21 2.16 -9.79
CA THR A 59 2.64 1.17 -8.89
C THR A 59 2.82 1.67 -7.46
N ARG A 60 1.72 1.77 -6.73
CA ARG A 60 1.74 2.11 -5.31
C ARG A 60 1.74 0.84 -4.49
N VAL A 61 2.72 0.70 -3.62
CA VAL A 61 2.79 -0.36 -2.61
C VAL A 61 2.56 0.26 -1.24
N VAL A 62 1.53 -0.21 -0.55
CA VAL A 62 1.20 0.20 0.82
C VAL A 62 1.62 -0.91 1.75
N VAL A 63 2.45 -0.61 2.74
CA VAL A 63 2.93 -1.57 3.74
C VAL A 63 2.51 -1.11 5.13
N THR A 64 1.89 -1.99 5.92
CA THR A 64 1.33 -1.63 7.23
C THR A 64 1.68 -2.62 8.34
N ASP A 65 1.60 -2.15 9.58
CA ASP A 65 1.81 -2.94 10.79
C ASP A 65 0.67 -3.92 11.07
N LYS A 66 -0.55 -3.53 10.68
CA LYS A 66 -1.79 -4.29 10.85
C LYS A 66 -2.62 -4.26 9.56
N PRO A 67 -3.60 -5.17 9.38
CA PRO A 67 -4.40 -5.17 8.16
C PRO A 67 -5.25 -3.91 8.05
N LEU A 68 -5.41 -3.39 6.84
CA LEU A 68 -6.33 -2.30 6.54
C LEU A 68 -7.79 -2.76 6.73
N PRO A 69 -8.68 -1.89 7.23
CA PRO A 69 -10.11 -2.18 7.30
C PRO A 69 -10.71 -2.50 5.94
N ASP A 70 -11.76 -3.34 5.93
CA ASP A 70 -12.51 -3.64 4.72
C ASP A 70 -13.06 -2.37 4.05
N GLY A 71 -13.00 -2.32 2.72
CA GLY A 71 -13.44 -1.16 1.95
C GLY A 71 -12.48 0.02 1.94
N THR A 72 -11.30 -0.10 2.56
CA THR A 72 -10.24 0.91 2.43
C THR A 72 -9.86 1.08 0.96
N LYS A 73 -9.92 2.32 0.47
CA LYS A 73 -9.51 2.68 -0.88
C LYS A 73 -8.01 2.97 -0.89
N LEU A 74 -7.22 2.08 -1.50
CA LEU A 74 -5.76 2.22 -1.58
C LEU A 74 -5.33 3.49 -2.34
N GLU A 75 -6.15 3.94 -3.27
CA GLU A 75 -5.98 5.20 -4.03
C GLU A 75 -6.02 6.45 -3.12
N ASP A 76 -6.71 6.38 -1.98
CA ASP A 76 -6.82 7.48 -1.02
C ASP A 76 -5.71 7.46 0.05
N ILE A 77 -4.95 6.35 0.15
CA ILE A 77 -3.83 6.19 1.10
C ILE A 77 -2.58 6.87 0.53
N ASP A 78 -2.61 8.20 0.49
CA ASP A 78 -1.41 9.04 0.39
C ASP A 78 -1.33 9.99 1.59
N TYR A 79 -2.48 10.45 2.08
CA TYR A 79 -2.56 11.55 3.06
C TYR A 79 -3.21 11.16 4.39
N SER A 80 -3.77 9.96 4.49
CA SER A 80 -4.27 9.45 5.76
C SER A 80 -4.33 7.93 5.76
N PHE A 81 -3.58 7.31 6.67
CA PHE A 81 -3.85 5.93 7.04
C PHE A 81 -5.03 5.86 8.02
N PRO A 82 -5.77 4.74 8.08
CA PRO A 82 -6.79 4.54 9.10
C PRO A 82 -6.23 4.69 10.51
N ASP A 83 -7.04 5.17 11.45
CA ASP A 83 -6.60 5.49 12.81
C ASP A 83 -5.83 4.34 13.49
N GLY A 84 -4.71 4.72 14.09
CA GLY A 84 -3.78 3.82 14.77
C GLY A 84 -3.07 2.83 13.85
N THR A 85 -3.14 2.98 12.53
CA THR A 85 -2.35 2.19 11.57
C THR A 85 -1.05 2.90 11.31
N PHE A 86 0.05 2.18 11.48
CA PHE A 86 1.37 2.64 11.05
C PHE A 86 1.65 2.04 9.70
N GLY A 87 2.14 2.87 8.79
CA GLY A 87 2.36 2.40 7.44
C GLY A 87 3.26 3.29 6.62
N MET A 88 3.66 2.72 5.50
CA MET A 88 4.48 3.35 4.50
C MET A 88 3.83 3.15 3.14
N VAL A 89 3.79 4.20 2.34
CA VAL A 89 3.44 4.14 0.91
C VAL A 89 4.73 4.26 0.12
N VAL A 90 4.90 3.42 -0.89
CA VAL A 90 6.03 3.45 -1.82
C VAL A 90 5.46 3.49 -3.22
N CYS A 91 5.66 4.58 -3.94
CA CYS A 91 5.36 4.62 -5.37
C CYS A 91 6.60 4.22 -6.15
N ILE A 92 6.41 3.30 -7.08
CA ILE A 92 7.46 2.70 -7.90
C ILE A 92 7.09 2.92 -9.36
N THR A 93 7.97 3.53 -10.12
CA THR A 93 7.79 3.78 -11.55
C THR A 93 7.87 2.47 -12.37
N HIS A 94 7.44 2.50 -13.64
CA HIS A 94 7.57 1.33 -14.52
C HIS A 94 9.03 0.86 -14.71
N ASP A 95 10.01 1.78 -14.56
CA ASP A 95 11.45 1.52 -14.66
C ASP A 95 12.09 1.13 -13.32
N ASP A 96 11.29 0.71 -12.34
CA ASP A 96 11.73 0.18 -11.05
C ASP A 96 12.50 1.19 -10.19
N LYS A 97 12.10 2.46 -10.24
CA LYS A 97 12.62 3.51 -9.35
C LYS A 97 11.57 3.91 -8.33
N VAL A 98 12.04 4.22 -7.12
CA VAL A 98 11.18 4.83 -6.08
C VAL A 98 10.90 6.27 -6.50
N SER A 99 9.64 6.60 -6.78
CA SER A 99 9.22 7.96 -7.14
C SER A 99 8.65 8.74 -5.98
N HIS A 100 8.20 8.09 -4.90
CA HIS A 100 7.49 8.75 -3.82
C HIS A 100 7.46 7.85 -2.58
N ILE A 101 7.62 8.42 -1.38
CA ILE A 101 7.51 7.71 -0.11
C ILE A 101 6.66 8.52 0.86
N VAL A 102 5.62 7.90 1.42
CA VAL A 102 4.90 8.44 2.57
C VAL A 102 5.14 7.52 3.78
N VAL A 103 5.37 8.10 4.96
CA VAL A 103 5.47 7.37 6.23
C VAL A 103 4.49 7.99 7.24
N GLN A 104 3.60 7.18 7.79
CA GLN A 104 2.71 7.59 8.87
C GLN A 104 3.28 7.17 10.23
N HIS A 105 3.35 8.14 11.16
CA HIS A 105 3.72 7.93 12.55
C HIS A 105 2.77 8.66 13.51
N ALA A 106 2.77 8.29 14.79
CA ALA A 106 1.92 8.91 15.81
C ALA A 106 2.26 10.40 16.03
N LYS A 107 3.50 10.80 15.74
CA LYS A 107 3.93 12.20 15.80
C LYS A 107 3.55 13.03 14.56
N GLY A 108 3.05 12.39 13.51
CA GLY A 108 2.67 13.05 12.27
C GLY A 108 2.94 12.21 11.02
N MET A 109 2.43 12.71 9.91
CA MET A 109 2.69 12.18 8.58
C MET A 109 3.96 12.82 8.00
N TYR A 110 4.79 12.01 7.36
CA TYR A 110 5.89 12.47 6.54
C TYR A 110 5.67 12.03 5.10
N ASP A 111 5.79 12.98 4.19
CA ASP A 111 5.73 12.74 2.76
C ASP A 111 7.05 13.21 2.13
N GLY A 112 7.67 12.36 1.33
CA GLY A 112 8.84 12.66 0.55
C GLY A 112 8.55 12.43 -0.94
N GLY A 113 8.67 13.50 -1.72
CA GLY A 113 8.27 13.65 -3.13
C GLY A 113 9.07 12.86 -4.17
N TYR A 114 9.21 13.42 -5.37
CA TYR A 114 9.97 12.80 -6.46
C TYR A 114 11.46 12.66 -6.14
N PHE A 115 11.99 11.45 -6.30
CA PHE A 115 13.36 11.09 -5.97
C PHE A 115 14.13 10.60 -7.21
N ASP A 116 14.65 11.53 -8.02
CA ASP A 116 15.58 11.12 -9.08
C ASP A 116 16.97 10.84 -8.49
N GLY A 117 17.41 9.58 -8.56
CA GLY A 117 18.76 9.18 -8.17
C GLY A 117 19.10 9.36 -6.70
N GLU A 118 18.12 9.42 -5.78
CA GLU A 118 18.37 9.59 -4.35
C GLU A 118 19.01 8.32 -3.76
N PRO A 119 20.30 8.34 -3.37
CA PRO A 119 21.01 7.15 -2.88
C PRO A 119 20.48 6.63 -1.54
N SER A 120 19.71 7.45 -0.83
CA SER A 120 19.07 7.05 0.43
C SER A 120 17.92 6.07 0.22
N TYR A 121 17.36 5.95 -0.99
CA TYR A 121 16.28 5.02 -1.29
C TYR A 121 16.74 3.98 -2.31
N SER A 122 16.39 2.73 -2.06
CA SER A 122 16.63 1.65 -3.02
C SER A 122 15.40 0.80 -3.16
N PHE A 123 15.09 0.44 -4.41
CA PHE A 123 14.14 -0.62 -4.71
C PHE A 123 14.85 -1.74 -5.48
N LYS A 124 14.56 -2.99 -5.12
CA LYS A 124 15.01 -4.18 -5.83
C LYS A 124 13.83 -5.08 -6.10
N ARG A 125 13.39 -5.12 -7.35
CA ARG A 125 12.37 -6.08 -7.81
C ARG A 125 12.93 -7.50 -7.73
N GLN A 126 12.17 -8.41 -7.14
CA GLN A 126 12.42 -9.84 -7.23
C GLN A 126 11.69 -10.40 -8.45
N LYS A 127 12.31 -11.35 -9.17
CA LYS A 127 11.63 -12.03 -10.29
C LYS A 127 10.48 -12.87 -9.74
N ASN A 128 9.29 -12.64 -10.27
CA ASN A 128 8.08 -13.36 -9.87
C ASN A 128 7.17 -13.62 -11.08
N ASP A 129 6.10 -14.40 -10.82
CA ASP A 129 5.09 -14.75 -11.81
C ASP A 129 4.26 -13.53 -12.24
N ARG A 130 3.67 -13.59 -13.44
CA ARG A 130 2.86 -12.50 -14.00
C ARG A 130 1.69 -12.16 -13.07
N GLY A 131 1.70 -10.94 -12.52
CA GLY A 131 0.58 -10.38 -11.72
C GLY A 131 0.90 -10.11 -10.25
N ALA A 132 2.07 -10.50 -9.76
CA ALA A 132 2.55 -10.14 -8.43
C ALA A 132 3.63 -9.04 -8.52
N MET A 133 3.75 -8.24 -7.47
CA MET A 133 4.86 -7.34 -7.21
C MET A 133 5.57 -7.81 -5.95
N THR A 134 6.79 -8.30 -6.14
CA THR A 134 7.65 -8.76 -5.06
C THR A 134 8.93 -7.94 -5.10
N GLY A 135 9.36 -7.43 -3.96
CA GLY A 135 10.54 -6.59 -3.93
C GLY A 135 10.99 -6.21 -2.54
N ASN A 136 12.20 -5.70 -2.49
CA ASN A 136 12.75 -5.05 -1.31
C ASN A 136 12.74 -3.55 -1.54
N VAL A 137 12.21 -2.80 -0.57
CA VAL A 137 12.38 -1.35 -0.49
C VAL A 137 13.17 -1.06 0.79
N SER A 138 14.24 -0.28 0.66
CA SER A 138 15.06 0.07 1.82
C SER A 138 15.53 1.51 1.79
N SER A 139 15.77 2.05 2.98
CA SER A 139 16.41 3.32 3.23
C SER A 139 17.24 3.29 4.51
N ARG A 140 18.51 3.73 4.42
CA ARG A 140 19.47 3.63 5.54
C ARG A 140 19.13 4.56 6.70
N LYS A 141 18.91 5.84 6.42
CA LYS A 141 18.56 6.88 7.40
C LYS A 141 18.21 8.18 6.68
N VAL A 142 16.97 8.59 6.78
CA VAL A 142 16.45 9.86 6.28
C VAL A 142 16.18 10.76 7.48
N LYS A 143 16.73 11.97 7.47
CA LYS A 143 16.46 12.97 8.49
C LYS A 143 15.61 14.09 7.88
N THR A 144 14.49 14.37 8.51
CA THR A 144 13.54 15.42 8.12
C THR A 144 13.53 16.52 9.18
N ASN A 145 12.73 17.56 8.97
CA ASN A 145 12.53 18.62 9.97
C ASN A 145 11.82 18.12 11.24
N THR A 146 11.07 17.01 11.15
CA THR A 146 10.16 16.54 12.21
C THR A 146 10.52 15.16 12.76
N MET A 147 11.29 14.34 12.03
CA MET A 147 11.67 13.00 12.47
C MET A 147 12.94 12.49 11.76
N THR A 148 13.49 11.40 12.28
CA THR A 148 14.47 10.58 11.57
C THR A 148 13.88 9.19 11.35
N PHE A 149 13.93 8.67 10.12
CA PHE A 149 13.45 7.32 9.86
C PHE A 149 14.39 6.51 8.96
N SER A 150 14.25 5.20 9.02
CA SER A 150 14.93 4.23 8.15
C SER A 150 14.02 3.02 7.98
N PHE A 151 14.13 2.29 6.87
CA PHE A 151 13.33 1.09 6.68
C PHE A 151 14.08 0.06 5.86
N ASP A 152 13.73 -1.20 6.04
CA ASP A 152 14.15 -2.30 5.20
C ASP A 152 13.00 -3.31 5.22
N VAL A 153 12.33 -3.43 4.09
CA VAL A 153 11.05 -4.13 3.97
C VAL A 153 11.02 -4.92 2.67
N ASP A 154 10.88 -6.23 2.81
CA ASP A 154 10.47 -7.12 1.73
C ASP A 154 8.95 -7.18 1.68
N PHE A 155 8.39 -7.21 0.48
CA PHE A 155 6.96 -7.39 0.28
C PHE A 155 6.68 -8.34 -0.90
N ASP A 156 5.56 -9.03 -0.79
CA ASP A 156 5.00 -9.88 -1.84
C ASP A 156 3.49 -9.68 -1.91
N VAL A 157 3.01 -9.10 -3.01
CA VAL A 157 1.62 -8.69 -3.15
C VAL A 157 1.13 -8.72 -4.60
N ALA A 158 -0.12 -9.09 -4.83
CA ALA A 158 -0.73 -8.97 -6.15
C ALA A 158 -0.99 -7.49 -6.50
N ALA A 159 -0.50 -7.04 -7.65
CA ALA A 159 -0.84 -5.71 -8.16
C ALA A 159 -2.24 -5.77 -8.79
N LYS A 160 -3.15 -4.90 -8.34
CA LYS A 160 -4.49 -4.75 -8.91
C LYS A 160 -4.62 -3.50 -9.76
#